data_AF-A0AA43RVK2-F1
#
_entry.id   AF-A0AA43RVK2-F1
#
_cell.length_a   1.000
_cell.length_b   1.000
_cell.length_c   1.000
_cell.angle_alpha   90.00
_cell.angle_beta   90.00
_cell.angle_gamma   90.00
#
_symmetry.space_group_name_H-M   'P 1'
#
loop_
_entity.id
_entity.type
_entity.pdbx_description
1 polymer ?
#
loop_
_entity_poly.entity_id
_entity_poly.type
_entity_poly.pdbx_seq_one_letter_code
_entity_poly.pdbx_strand_id
1 'polypeptide(L)'
;MKACKQGVSFVILILILAGCSQKQSLEWISFNWEGDTISGKYIEKAYLYIPVRIDDLPHDFTMQFDLGTFGTQFYGNAILPYLNEYPSLADKLGSAQGVENILFKNVNLQMETLEFNGIDVWHRQNFGDEIPKDSIHSTTPKHIGTIAPDIFQDKILLIDYKSSKLAVSDSFPAEYKDLPAEEFEVDDGLVKLPFRINGKVCSHPLKSGFKFFT
;
A
#
# COMPACT_ATOMS: atom_id res chain seq x y z
N MET A 1 21.23 -5.19 -75.36
CA MET A 1 22.28 -4.30 -74.81
C MET A 1 22.02 -4.09 -73.32
N LYS A 2 23.02 -4.45 -72.51
CA LYS A 2 23.28 -4.20 -71.07
C LYS A 2 22.09 -4.02 -70.12
N ALA A 3 21.87 -5.06 -69.33
CA ALA A 3 21.30 -5.00 -68.00
C ALA A 3 22.30 -4.37 -67.01
N CYS A 4 21.81 -3.55 -66.09
CA CYS A 4 22.43 -3.29 -64.79
C CYS A 4 21.33 -2.84 -63.83
N LYS A 5 20.70 -3.78 -63.12
CA LYS A 5 19.88 -3.47 -61.94
C LYS A 5 20.82 -3.48 -60.74
N GLN A 6 20.98 -2.32 -60.12
CA GLN A 6 21.72 -2.16 -58.87
C GLN A 6 21.03 -2.99 -57.78
N GLY A 7 21.77 -3.94 -57.22
CA GLY A 7 21.32 -4.73 -56.08
C GLY A 7 21.16 -3.82 -54.87
N VAL A 8 19.94 -3.77 -54.33
CA VAL A 8 19.66 -3.21 -53.02
C VAL A 8 20.30 -4.13 -51.98
N SER A 9 21.35 -3.67 -51.32
CA SER A 9 21.91 -4.35 -50.15
C SER A 9 21.20 -3.81 -48.91
N PHE A 10 20.24 -4.57 -48.39
CA PHE A 10 19.56 -4.27 -47.13
C PHE A 10 20.33 -4.99 -46.02
N VAL A 11 21.18 -4.26 -45.30
CA VAL A 11 21.83 -4.78 -44.09
C VAL A 11 20.82 -4.64 -42.95
N ILE A 12 20.10 -5.71 -42.64
CA ILE A 12 19.26 -5.79 -41.43
C ILE A 12 20.20 -6.07 -40.26
N LEU A 13 20.55 -5.03 -39.51
CA LEU A 13 21.26 -5.14 -38.24
C LEU A 13 20.25 -5.59 -37.16
N ILE A 14 20.11 -6.91 -36.97
CA ILE A 14 19.35 -7.46 -35.85
C ILE A 14 20.21 -7.28 -34.59
N LEU A 15 20.01 -6.16 -33.89
CA LEU A 15 20.41 -6.01 -32.49
C LEU A 15 19.54 -6.93 -31.66
N ILE A 16 19.99 -8.17 -31.47
CA ILE A 16 19.49 -9.03 -30.40
C ILE A 16 19.98 -8.38 -29.11
N LEU A 17 19.19 -7.45 -28.57
CA LEU A 17 19.26 -7.11 -27.16
C LEU A 17 18.85 -8.39 -26.42
N ALA A 18 19.84 -9.23 -26.12
CA ALA A 18 19.71 -10.21 -25.07
C ALA A 18 19.49 -9.42 -23.79
N GLY A 19 18.22 -9.13 -23.49
CA GLY A 19 17.81 -8.64 -22.20
C GLY A 19 18.22 -9.71 -21.20
N CYS A 20 19.37 -9.53 -20.56
CA CYS A 20 19.56 -10.09 -19.24
C CYS A 20 18.37 -9.56 -18.44
N SER A 21 17.38 -10.42 -18.19
CA SER A 21 16.33 -10.15 -17.22
C SER A 21 17.06 -10.08 -15.89
N GLN A 22 17.54 -8.89 -15.52
CA GLN A 22 18.06 -8.64 -14.19
C GLN A 22 16.91 -8.97 -13.25
N LYS A 23 17.13 -9.97 -12.40
CA LYS A 23 16.21 -10.30 -11.32
C LYS A 23 15.96 -9.02 -10.54
N GLN A 24 14.76 -8.45 -10.64
CA GLN A 24 14.41 -7.25 -9.90
C GLN A 24 14.57 -7.57 -8.42
N SER A 25 15.52 -6.91 -7.76
CA SER A 25 15.63 -7.00 -6.32
C SER A 25 14.39 -6.37 -5.72
N LEU A 26 13.67 -7.11 -4.89
CA LEU A 26 12.50 -6.59 -4.19
C LEU A 26 12.95 -5.61 -3.11
N GLU A 27 12.36 -4.41 -3.12
CA GLU A 27 12.43 -3.47 -2.02
C GLU A 27 11.39 -3.88 -0.97
N TRP A 28 11.87 -4.38 0.16
CA TRP A 28 11.02 -4.85 1.24
C TRP A 28 10.72 -3.72 2.21
N ILE A 29 9.47 -3.59 2.60
CA ILE A 29 8.95 -2.72 3.65
C ILE A 29 8.61 -3.58 4.85
N SER A 30 9.17 -3.25 6.01
CA SER A 30 8.86 -3.93 7.26
C SER A 30 7.51 -3.46 7.81
N PHE A 31 6.78 -4.36 8.44
CA PHE A 31 5.61 -4.03 9.23
C PHE A 31 5.68 -4.66 10.61
N ASN A 32 4.89 -4.13 11.54
CA ASN A 32 4.72 -4.68 12.88
C ASN A 32 3.32 -5.27 13.03
N TRP A 33 3.22 -6.37 13.78
CA TRP A 33 1.94 -6.89 14.22
C TRP A 33 1.50 -6.15 15.47
N GLU A 34 0.26 -5.70 15.48
CA GLU A 34 -0.40 -5.14 16.67
C GLU A 34 -1.48 -6.11 17.15
N GLY A 35 -1.54 -6.34 18.46
CA GLY A 35 -2.52 -7.21 19.08
C GLY A 35 -3.72 -6.43 19.61
N ASP A 36 -4.90 -7.04 19.62
CA ASP A 36 -6.11 -6.41 20.15
C ASP A 36 -7.07 -7.43 20.76
N THR A 37 -7.96 -6.96 21.64
CA THR A 37 -9.02 -7.75 22.25
C THR A 37 -10.32 -7.57 21.47
N ILE A 38 -10.61 -8.53 20.58
CA ILE A 38 -11.82 -8.52 19.75
C ILE A 38 -12.84 -9.46 20.40
N SER A 39 -14.00 -8.91 20.79
CA SER A 39 -15.09 -9.66 21.44
C SER A 39 -14.63 -10.45 22.69
N GLY A 40 -13.78 -9.83 23.51
CA GLY A 40 -13.27 -10.41 24.77
C GLY A 40 -12.17 -11.46 24.59
N LYS A 41 -11.65 -11.65 23.36
CA LYS A 41 -10.52 -12.54 23.08
C LYS A 41 -9.34 -11.73 22.56
N TYR A 42 -8.20 -11.88 23.22
CA TYR A 42 -6.95 -11.29 22.73
C TYR A 42 -6.46 -12.02 21.48
N ILE A 43 -6.19 -11.26 20.43
CA ILE A 43 -5.63 -11.70 19.16
C ILE A 43 -4.32 -10.97 18.99
N GLU A 44 -3.20 -11.70 19.16
CA GLU A 44 -1.84 -11.15 19.12
C GLU A 44 -1.49 -10.42 17.81
N LYS A 45 -2.10 -10.84 16.71
CA LYS A 45 -1.84 -10.31 15.36
C LYS A 45 -3.16 -9.87 14.75
N ALA A 46 -3.75 -8.83 15.34
CA ALA A 46 -5.02 -8.26 14.94
C ALA A 46 -4.83 -7.27 13.78
N TYR A 47 -3.75 -6.50 13.80
CA TYR A 47 -3.47 -5.47 12.79
C TYR A 47 -2.03 -5.52 12.29
N LEU A 48 -1.84 -5.00 11.08
CA LEU A 48 -0.56 -4.83 10.40
C LEU A 48 -0.25 -3.34 10.32
N TYR A 49 0.75 -2.87 11.04
CA TYR A 49 1.15 -1.47 11.07
C TYR A 49 2.45 -1.25 10.29
N ILE A 50 2.39 -0.36 9.32
CA ILE A 50 3.55 0.05 8.52
C ILE A 50 4.05 1.39 9.07
N PRO A 51 5.36 1.52 9.39
CA PRO A 51 5.98 2.81 9.63
C PRO A 51 5.94 3.68 8.39
N VAL A 52 5.50 4.92 8.53
CA VAL A 52 5.43 5.88 7.43
C VAL A 52 6.02 7.22 7.81
N ARG A 53 6.48 7.96 6.79
CA ARG A 53 6.72 9.40 6.86
C ARG A 53 5.78 10.12 5.91
N ILE A 54 5.37 11.32 6.32
CA ILE A 54 4.49 12.19 5.56
C ILE A 54 5.29 13.42 5.19
N ASP A 55 5.48 13.66 3.90
CA ASP A 55 6.25 14.82 3.40
C ASP A 55 7.59 14.99 4.13
N ASP A 56 7.93 16.21 4.50
CA ASP A 56 9.12 16.56 5.28
C ASP A 56 8.83 16.70 6.79
N LEU A 57 7.72 16.13 7.28
CA LEU A 57 7.38 16.23 8.70
C LEU A 57 8.43 15.46 9.54
N PRO A 58 8.97 16.06 10.62
CA PRO A 58 10.04 15.46 11.41
C PRO A 58 9.51 14.44 12.43
N HIS A 59 8.52 13.63 12.04
CA HIS A 59 7.79 12.72 12.91
C HIS A 59 7.74 11.32 12.33
N ASP A 60 7.84 10.33 13.21
CA ASP A 60 7.60 8.94 12.85
C ASP A 60 6.12 8.60 13.06
N PHE A 61 5.51 8.05 12.02
CA PHE A 61 4.10 7.65 12.05
C PHE A 61 3.96 6.15 11.80
N THR A 62 2.79 5.61 12.14
CA THR A 62 2.34 4.32 11.65
C THR A 62 0.97 4.44 11.02
N MET A 63 0.71 3.60 10.03
CA MET A 63 -0.61 3.43 9.42
C MET A 63 -0.95 1.95 9.35
N GLN A 64 -2.23 1.64 9.53
CA GLN A 64 -2.73 0.28 9.38
C GLN A 64 -2.75 -0.07 7.89
N PHE A 65 -2.02 -1.08 7.48
CA PHE A 65 -2.23 -1.68 6.18
C PHE A 65 -3.54 -2.46 6.20
N ASP A 66 -4.53 -2.11 5.36
CA ASP A 66 -5.84 -2.77 5.32
C ASP A 66 -6.40 -2.86 3.89
N LEU A 67 -6.36 -4.09 3.36
CA LEU A 67 -6.92 -4.40 2.04
C LEU A 67 -8.46 -4.48 2.01
N GLY A 68 -9.11 -4.36 3.18
CA GLY A 68 -10.56 -4.32 3.32
C GLY A 68 -11.17 -2.91 3.26
N THR A 69 -10.34 -1.89 3.07
CA THR A 69 -10.76 -0.48 2.95
C THR A 69 -10.49 0.00 1.52
N PHE A 70 -11.32 0.90 0.98
CA PHE A 70 -11.18 1.36 -0.41
C PHE A 70 -10.05 2.36 -0.63
N GLY A 71 -9.86 3.31 0.29
CA GLY A 71 -8.97 4.45 0.10
C GLY A 71 -8.02 4.66 1.28
N THR A 72 -6.78 5.04 0.96
CA THR A 72 -5.78 5.42 1.95
C THR A 72 -6.26 6.68 2.65
N GLN A 73 -6.21 6.69 3.99
CA GLN A 73 -6.89 7.70 4.79
C GLN A 73 -6.11 8.08 6.04
N PHE A 74 -6.16 9.35 6.40
CA PHE A 74 -5.76 9.85 7.71
C PHE A 74 -6.96 9.91 8.66
N TYR A 75 -6.72 9.54 9.91
CA TYR A 75 -7.69 9.62 10.98
C TYR A 75 -7.74 11.05 11.51
N GLY A 76 -8.91 11.69 11.40
CA GLY A 76 -9.07 13.12 11.65
C GLY A 76 -8.65 13.55 13.06
N ASN A 77 -9.00 12.78 14.10
CA ASN A 77 -8.64 13.11 15.48
C ASN A 77 -7.12 12.96 15.72
N ALA A 78 -6.50 11.97 15.08
CA ALA A 78 -5.07 11.71 15.22
C ALA A 78 -4.23 12.74 14.45
N ILE A 79 -4.63 13.13 13.24
CA ILE A 79 -3.84 14.05 12.41
C ILE A 79 -4.02 15.52 12.81
N LEU A 80 -5.13 15.88 13.48
CA LEU A 80 -5.49 17.25 13.82
C LEU A 80 -4.39 18.05 14.56
N PRO A 81 -3.69 17.52 15.59
CA PRO A 81 -2.60 18.24 16.23
C PRO A 81 -1.50 18.67 15.27
N TYR A 82 -1.19 17.84 14.26
CA TYR A 82 -0.19 18.12 13.24
C TYR A 82 -0.66 19.17 12.24
N LEU A 83 -1.96 19.23 11.90
CA LEU A 83 -2.50 20.29 11.06
C LEU A 83 -2.33 21.67 11.71
N ASN A 84 -2.46 21.75 13.04
CA ASN A 84 -2.31 23.00 13.77
C ASN A 84 -0.86 23.50 13.83
N GLU A 85 0.13 22.61 13.71
CA GLU A 85 1.55 22.94 13.82
C GLU A 85 2.25 23.07 12.46
N TYR A 86 1.79 22.32 11.46
CA TYR A 86 2.42 22.23 10.13
C TYR A 86 1.48 22.80 9.06
N PRO A 87 1.57 24.12 8.76
CA PRO A 87 0.80 24.74 7.68
C PRO A 87 0.98 24.04 6.33
N SER A 88 2.18 23.51 6.04
CA SER A 88 2.45 22.75 4.82
C SER A 88 1.57 21.51 4.63
N LEU A 89 1.16 20.87 5.72
CA LEU A 89 0.21 19.75 5.70
C LEU A 89 -1.24 20.26 5.71
N ALA A 90 -1.52 21.31 6.48
CA ALA A 90 -2.86 21.91 6.54
C ALA A 90 -3.31 22.47 5.18
N ASP A 91 -2.40 23.09 4.43
CA ASP A 91 -2.67 23.68 3.11
C ASP A 91 -3.00 22.61 2.05
N LYS A 92 -2.62 21.35 2.30
CA LYS A 92 -2.99 20.20 1.45
C LYS A 92 -4.42 19.74 1.70
N LEU A 93 -5.02 20.07 2.83
CA LEU A 93 -6.39 19.69 3.14
C LEU A 93 -7.35 20.46 2.24
N GLY A 94 -8.06 19.73 1.38
CA GLY A 94 -9.05 20.29 0.49
C GLY A 94 -10.18 21.01 1.25
N SER A 95 -10.82 21.96 0.59
CA SER A 95 -12.04 22.58 1.10
C SER A 95 -13.26 21.68 0.85
N ALA A 96 -14.14 21.57 1.83
CA ALA A 96 -15.35 20.75 1.75
C ALA A 96 -16.28 21.26 0.64
N GLN A 97 -16.42 20.50 -0.45
CA GLN A 97 -17.54 20.62 -1.39
C GLN A 97 -18.52 19.49 -1.06
N GLY A 98 -19.23 19.66 0.05
CA GLY A 98 -20.00 18.59 0.70
C GLY A 98 -19.25 18.00 1.89
N VAL A 99 -20.01 17.56 2.91
CA VAL A 99 -19.49 16.96 4.16
C VAL A 99 -18.78 15.63 3.89
N GLU A 100 -19.01 15.05 2.72
CA GLU A 100 -18.44 13.79 2.27
C GLU A 100 -17.37 14.09 1.20
N ASN A 101 -16.17 13.52 1.36
CA ASN A 101 -15.03 13.58 0.42
C ASN A 101 -14.02 14.73 0.59
N ILE A 102 -13.63 15.06 1.83
CA ILE A 102 -12.43 15.87 2.05
C ILE A 102 -11.18 14.99 1.84
N LEU A 103 -10.27 15.45 1.00
CA LEU A 103 -8.99 14.82 0.70
C LEU A 103 -7.85 15.76 1.08
N PHE A 104 -6.77 15.21 1.60
CA PHE A 104 -5.45 15.82 1.49
C PHE A 104 -4.96 15.61 0.06
N LYS A 105 -4.53 16.68 -0.59
CA LYS A 105 -4.03 16.68 -1.97
C LYS A 105 -2.52 16.68 -1.99
N ASN A 106 -1.93 15.97 -2.95
CA ASN A 106 -0.50 16.01 -3.22
C ASN A 106 0.35 15.65 -1.98
N VAL A 107 -0.04 14.59 -1.26
CA VAL A 107 0.69 14.06 -0.10
C VAL A 107 1.81 13.15 -0.61
N ASN A 108 3.00 13.26 -0.01
CA ASN A 108 4.04 12.26 -0.18
C ASN A 108 4.03 11.32 1.02
N LEU A 109 3.85 10.03 0.77
CA LEU A 109 4.00 8.98 1.77
C LEU A 109 5.25 8.17 1.49
N GLN A 110 6.13 8.05 2.48
CA GLN A 110 7.31 7.20 2.40
C GLN A 110 7.16 6.00 3.34
N MET A 111 7.41 4.80 2.81
CA MET A 111 7.50 3.54 3.53
C MET A 111 8.90 2.96 3.32
N GLU A 112 9.77 3.09 4.31
CA GLU A 112 11.20 2.81 4.16
C GLU A 112 11.80 3.54 2.94
N THR A 113 12.27 2.82 1.92
CA THR A 113 12.83 3.40 0.68
C THR A 113 11.78 3.70 -0.38
N LEU A 114 10.56 3.19 -0.23
CA LEU A 114 9.49 3.34 -1.22
C LEU A 114 8.74 4.65 -1.01
N GLU A 115 8.62 5.44 -2.06
CA GLU A 115 7.94 6.74 -2.05
C GLU A 115 6.70 6.73 -2.93
N PHE A 116 5.59 7.19 -2.37
CA PHE A 116 4.33 7.45 -3.05
C PHE A 116 4.13 8.95 -3.09
N ASN A 117 4.48 9.56 -4.21
CA ASN A 117 4.51 11.01 -4.36
C ASN A 117 3.22 11.54 -4.97
N GLY A 118 2.71 12.64 -4.42
CA GLY A 118 1.57 13.37 -4.96
C GLY A 118 0.24 12.62 -4.89
N ILE A 119 0.05 11.73 -3.91
CA ILE A 119 -1.19 10.98 -3.75
C ILE A 119 -2.28 11.82 -3.06
N ASP A 120 -3.53 11.46 -3.32
CA ASP A 120 -4.67 11.96 -2.57
C ASP A 120 -4.94 11.03 -1.38
N VAL A 121 -5.11 11.59 -0.19
CA VAL A 121 -5.37 10.82 1.04
C VAL A 121 -6.68 11.29 1.65
N TRP A 122 -7.57 10.35 1.95
CA TRP A 122 -8.87 10.66 2.54
C TRP A 122 -8.72 11.24 3.95
N HIS A 123 -9.46 12.30 4.24
CA HIS A 123 -9.57 12.83 5.60
C HIS A 123 -10.80 12.24 6.28
N ARG A 124 -10.58 11.24 7.15
CA ARG A 124 -11.66 10.62 7.91
C ARG A 124 -11.96 11.42 9.18
N GLN A 125 -12.78 12.46 9.01
CA GLN A 125 -13.16 13.37 10.08
C GLN A 125 -13.70 12.62 11.31
N ASN A 126 -13.36 13.14 12.50
CA ASN A 126 -13.82 12.64 13.80
C ASN A 126 -13.52 11.15 14.07
N PHE A 127 -12.58 10.54 13.33
CA PHE A 127 -12.17 9.15 13.49
C PHE A 127 -10.75 9.04 14.07
N GLY A 128 -10.49 7.93 14.75
CA GLY A 128 -9.24 7.63 15.45
C GLY A 128 -9.17 8.27 16.84
N ASP A 129 -8.12 7.91 17.58
CA ASP A 129 -7.86 8.49 18.89
C ASP A 129 -7.17 9.85 18.75
N GLU A 130 -7.48 10.77 19.65
CA GLU A 130 -6.78 12.04 19.73
C GLU A 130 -5.35 11.82 20.24
N ILE A 131 -4.38 12.42 19.57
CA ILE A 131 -2.99 12.45 20.03
C ILE A 131 -2.82 13.69 20.92
N PRO A 132 -2.44 13.53 22.21
CA PRO A 132 -2.21 14.66 23.09
C PRO A 132 -1.16 15.62 22.52
N LYS A 133 -1.40 16.93 22.62
CA LYS A 133 -0.51 17.96 22.05
C LYS A 133 0.93 17.89 22.59
N ASP A 134 1.11 17.51 23.85
CA ASP A 134 2.43 17.31 24.46
C ASP A 134 3.15 16.04 23.97
N SER A 135 2.44 15.16 23.28
CA SER A 135 2.96 13.89 22.73
C SER A 135 3.40 13.99 21.27
N ILE A 136 3.08 15.08 20.57
CA ILE A 136 3.35 15.21 19.11
C ILE A 136 4.85 15.19 18.79
N HIS A 137 5.71 15.66 19.71
CA HIS A 137 7.16 15.67 19.56
C HIS A 137 7.87 14.48 20.23
N SER A 138 7.11 13.52 20.75
CA SER A 138 7.72 12.33 21.34
C SER A 138 8.35 11.46 20.24
N THR A 139 9.39 10.72 20.57
CA THR A 139 10.02 9.76 19.65
C THR A 139 9.20 8.49 19.41
N THR A 140 8.09 8.31 20.13
CA THR A 140 7.20 7.16 19.93
C THR A 140 6.33 7.39 18.69
N PRO A 141 6.38 6.49 17.69
CA PRO A 141 5.58 6.63 16.48
C PRO A 141 4.09 6.75 16.79
N LYS A 142 3.39 7.61 16.04
CA LYS A 142 1.96 7.83 16.23
C LYS A 142 1.14 7.16 15.15
N HIS A 143 0.08 6.46 15.55
CA HIS A 143 -0.84 5.85 14.61
C HIS A 143 -1.82 6.88 14.05
N ILE A 144 -1.78 7.12 12.73
CA ILE A 144 -2.48 8.26 12.13
C ILE A 144 -3.42 7.90 10.98
N GLY A 145 -3.52 6.63 10.58
CA GLY A 145 -4.35 6.30 9.42
C GLY A 145 -4.32 4.86 8.95
N THR A 146 -4.87 4.66 7.75
CA THR A 146 -4.95 3.38 7.03
C THR A 146 -4.32 3.51 5.66
N ILE A 147 -3.45 2.58 5.28
CA ILE A 147 -2.97 2.36 3.91
C ILE A 147 -3.89 1.32 3.26
N ALA A 148 -4.50 1.68 2.13
CA ALA A 148 -5.47 0.84 1.43
C ALA A 148 -4.91 0.36 0.06
N PRO A 149 -5.64 -0.47 -0.71
CA PRO A 149 -5.19 -0.97 -2.01
C PRO A 149 -5.01 0.11 -3.08
N ASP A 150 -5.63 1.28 -2.92
CA ASP A 150 -5.62 2.38 -3.90
C ASP A 150 -4.22 2.85 -4.29
N ILE A 151 -3.28 2.91 -3.36
CA ILE A 151 -1.91 3.33 -3.66
C ILE A 151 -1.06 2.25 -4.35
N PHE A 152 -1.56 1.01 -4.44
CA PHE A 152 -0.89 -0.12 -5.08
C PHE A 152 -1.56 -0.57 -6.38
N GLN A 153 -2.47 0.24 -6.94
CA GLN A 153 -3.12 -0.07 -8.21
C GLN A 153 -2.09 -0.30 -9.33
N ASP A 154 -2.40 -1.26 -10.20
CA ASP A 154 -1.54 -1.71 -11.31
C ASP A 154 -0.15 -2.25 -10.89
N LYS A 155 0.03 -2.54 -9.59
CA LYS A 155 1.23 -3.19 -9.05
C LYS A 155 0.94 -4.61 -8.59
N ILE A 156 2.03 -5.35 -8.38
CA ILE A 156 2.02 -6.63 -7.69
C ILE A 156 2.46 -6.38 -6.25
N LEU A 157 1.57 -6.71 -5.32
CA LEU A 157 1.81 -6.61 -3.90
C LEU A 157 2.16 -7.99 -3.35
N LEU A 158 3.34 -8.10 -2.75
CA LEU A 158 3.83 -9.30 -2.09
C LEU A 158 3.78 -9.09 -0.58
N ILE A 159 3.20 -10.03 0.16
CA ILE A 159 3.11 -9.96 1.62
C ILE A 159 3.71 -11.25 2.20
N ASP A 160 4.84 -11.12 2.89
CA ASP A 160 5.44 -12.19 3.68
C ASP A 160 5.04 -12.02 5.15
N TYR A 161 3.93 -12.65 5.53
CA TYR A 161 3.41 -12.66 6.89
C TYR A 161 4.37 -13.27 7.92
N LYS A 162 5.25 -14.19 7.50
CA LYS A 162 6.19 -14.87 8.40
C LYS A 162 7.36 -13.96 8.74
N SER A 163 7.93 -13.31 7.73
CA SER A 163 9.07 -12.40 7.88
C SER A 163 8.67 -10.98 8.28
N SER A 164 7.35 -10.70 8.32
CA SER A 164 6.76 -9.40 8.64
C SER A 164 7.18 -8.29 7.67
N LYS A 165 7.12 -8.60 6.37
CA LYS A 165 7.53 -7.69 5.30
C LYS A 165 6.56 -7.72 4.13
N LEU A 166 6.49 -6.64 3.39
CA LEU A 166 5.79 -6.58 2.10
C LEU A 166 6.69 -5.96 1.03
N ALA A 167 6.40 -6.18 -0.23
CA ALA A 167 7.09 -5.55 -1.35
C ALA A 167 6.10 -5.20 -2.46
N VAL A 168 6.43 -4.17 -3.23
CA VAL A 168 5.66 -3.73 -4.39
C VAL A 168 6.52 -3.90 -5.63
N SER A 169 5.95 -4.44 -6.69
CA SER A 169 6.66 -4.66 -7.95
C SER A 169 5.79 -4.37 -9.17
N ASP A 170 6.42 -3.91 -10.25
CA ASP A 170 5.78 -3.71 -11.54
C ASP A 170 5.63 -5.01 -12.35
N SER A 171 6.36 -6.06 -11.97
CA SER A 171 6.41 -7.31 -12.72
C SER A 171 6.48 -8.52 -11.80
N PHE A 172 5.91 -9.64 -12.24
CA PHE A 172 5.81 -10.81 -11.37
C PHE A 172 7.22 -11.36 -11.08
N PRO A 173 7.71 -11.37 -9.82
CA PRO A 173 9.10 -11.69 -9.57
C PRO A 173 9.38 -13.16 -9.90
N ALA A 174 10.50 -13.39 -10.60
CA ALA A 174 10.80 -14.71 -11.17
C ALA A 174 10.89 -15.82 -10.11
N GLU A 175 11.26 -15.49 -8.87
CA GLU A 175 11.33 -16.47 -7.76
C GLU A 175 9.99 -17.03 -7.30
N TYR A 176 8.85 -16.42 -7.68
CA TYR A 176 7.52 -16.88 -7.29
C TYR A 176 6.79 -17.60 -8.43
N LYS A 177 7.38 -17.69 -9.63
CA LYS A 177 6.68 -18.14 -10.86
C LYS A 177 6.13 -19.57 -10.76
N ASP A 178 6.84 -20.42 -10.03
CA ASP A 178 6.51 -21.85 -9.92
C ASP A 178 5.82 -22.19 -8.58
N LEU A 179 5.40 -21.18 -7.81
CA LEU A 179 4.64 -21.42 -6.58
C LEU A 179 3.19 -21.80 -6.89
N PRO A 180 2.57 -22.67 -6.08
CA PRO A 180 1.13 -22.88 -6.11
C PRO A 180 0.40 -21.55 -5.93
N ALA A 181 -0.60 -21.31 -6.78
CA ALA A 181 -1.45 -20.14 -6.72
C ALA A 181 -2.91 -20.57 -6.64
N GLU A 182 -3.70 -19.81 -5.88
CA GLU A 182 -5.15 -19.93 -5.84
C GLU A 182 -5.74 -18.71 -6.56
N GLU A 183 -6.80 -18.93 -7.33
CA GLU A 183 -7.55 -17.83 -7.93
C GLU A 183 -8.30 -17.05 -6.84
N PHE A 184 -8.42 -15.74 -7.02
CA PHE A 184 -9.18 -14.86 -6.14
C PHE A 184 -9.99 -13.87 -6.95
N GLU A 185 -11.02 -13.30 -6.32
CA GLU A 185 -11.88 -12.31 -6.94
C GLU A 185 -11.40 -10.90 -6.54
N VAL A 186 -11.53 -9.94 -7.45
CA VAL A 186 -11.36 -8.51 -7.15
C VAL A 186 -12.67 -7.82 -7.52
N ASP A 187 -13.25 -7.09 -6.57
CA ASP A 187 -14.52 -6.38 -6.73
C ASP A 187 -14.38 -4.97 -6.16
N ASP A 188 -14.51 -3.94 -7.00
CA ASP A 188 -14.22 -2.54 -6.67
C ASP A 188 -12.86 -2.33 -5.95
N GLY A 189 -11.82 -3.06 -6.37
CA GLY A 189 -10.48 -2.99 -5.77
C GLY A 189 -10.32 -3.77 -4.46
N LEU A 190 -11.39 -4.38 -3.94
CA LEU A 190 -11.32 -5.27 -2.78
C LEU A 190 -10.99 -6.70 -3.22
N VAL A 191 -9.90 -7.22 -2.71
CA VAL A 191 -9.49 -8.62 -2.90
C VAL A 191 -10.42 -9.51 -2.07
N LYS A 192 -11.00 -10.56 -2.66
CA LYS A 192 -11.81 -11.57 -1.97
C LYS A 192 -11.18 -12.95 -2.15
N LEU A 193 -10.80 -13.57 -1.05
CA LEU A 193 -10.19 -14.90 -1.08
C LEU A 193 -11.27 -15.98 -0.99
N PRO A 194 -11.15 -17.07 -1.77
CA PRO A 194 -12.03 -18.21 -1.64
C PRO A 194 -11.65 -19.02 -0.38
N PHE A 195 -12.67 -19.54 0.29
CA PHE A 195 -12.49 -20.51 1.38
C PHE A 195 -13.68 -21.46 1.41
N ARG A 196 -13.55 -22.57 2.14
CA ARG A 196 -14.59 -23.60 2.24
C ARG A 196 -15.14 -23.68 3.65
N ILE A 197 -16.46 -23.57 3.79
CA ILE A 197 -17.18 -23.93 5.01
C ILE A 197 -18.03 -25.16 4.69
N ASN A 198 -17.81 -26.26 5.40
CA ASN A 198 -18.56 -27.51 5.23
C ASN A 198 -18.64 -27.97 3.76
N GLY A 199 -17.53 -27.86 3.02
CA GLY A 199 -17.43 -28.27 1.61
C GLY A 199 -18.00 -27.27 0.60
N LYS A 200 -18.74 -26.23 1.03
CA LYS A 200 -19.24 -25.16 0.17
C LYS A 200 -18.20 -24.06 0.00
N VAL A 201 -18.01 -23.61 -1.24
CA VAL A 201 -17.13 -22.49 -1.57
C VAL A 201 -17.83 -21.19 -1.18
N CYS A 202 -17.12 -20.33 -0.46
CA CYS A 202 -17.51 -18.98 -0.09
C CYS A 202 -16.35 -18.03 -0.43
N SER A 203 -16.64 -16.74 -0.61
CA SER A 203 -15.61 -15.70 -0.75
C SER A 203 -15.82 -14.61 0.30
N HIS A 204 -14.72 -14.04 0.81
CA HIS A 204 -14.76 -12.97 1.80
C HIS A 204 -13.66 -11.95 1.50
N PRO A 205 -13.93 -10.64 1.66
CA PRO A 205 -12.90 -9.62 1.51
C PRO A 205 -11.70 -9.94 2.39
N LEU A 206 -10.51 -9.94 1.78
CA LEU A 206 -9.25 -10.03 2.48
C LEU A 206 -9.08 -8.77 3.32
N LYS A 207 -9.19 -8.93 4.63
CA LYS A 207 -8.76 -7.91 5.58
C LYS A 207 -7.38 -8.30 6.07
N SER A 208 -6.48 -7.34 6.16
CA SER A 208 -5.09 -7.55 6.58
C SER A 208 -4.94 -8.21 7.97
N GLY A 209 -5.97 -8.07 8.83
CA GLY A 209 -6.07 -8.73 10.14
C GLY A 209 -6.71 -10.13 10.14
N PHE A 210 -7.14 -10.67 9.00
CA PHE A 210 -7.73 -12.02 8.97
C PHE A 210 -6.65 -13.10 8.96
N LYS A 211 -6.64 -13.91 10.03
CA LYS A 211 -5.93 -15.20 10.02
C LYS A 211 -6.81 -16.27 9.39
N PHE A 212 -6.30 -16.94 8.36
CA PHE A 212 -6.83 -18.23 7.95
C PHE A 212 -6.37 -19.26 8.99
N PHE A 213 -7.33 -19.89 9.68
CA PHE A 213 -7.05 -21.10 10.43
C PHE A 213 -6.87 -22.23 9.42
N THR A 214 -5.64 -22.70 9.24
CA THR A 214 -5.34 -23.99 8.61
C THR A 214 -5.21 -25.06 9.68
#